data_AF-A0A519MGU4-F1
#
_entry.id   AF-A0A519MGU4-F1
#
_cell.length_a   1.000
_cell.length_b   1.000
_cell.length_c   1.000
_cell.angle_alpha   90.00
_cell.angle_beta   90.00
_cell.angle_gamma   90.00
#
_symmetry.space_group_name_H-M   'P 1'
#
loop_
_entity.id
_entity.type
_entity.pdbx_description
1 polymer ?
#
loop_
_entity_poly.entity_id
_entity_poly.type
_entity_poly.pdbx_seq_one_letter_code
_entity_poly.pdbx_strand_id
1 'polypeptide(L)'
;FTHSPTHLLRTHTSTVQVRVMENEPLPIRRVMPGRVYRNEAISARAHMLFHQIEGLYIDENVSFADLKQTIYYFVREMFGEDINIRFRPSYFPFTEPSAEIDITCLICKGAGCNICKGSGWVEIGGSGMVDPNVLENCGIDSEKYTGYAWGMGIERITMLKYQIKDLRLFTENDVRFLRQFEAL
;
A
#
# COMPACT_ATOMS: atom_id res chain seq x y z
N PHE A 1 25.28 -19.74 5.97
CA PHE A 1 23.86 -19.32 5.94
C PHE A 1 23.38 -19.31 4.49
N THR A 2 22.84 -20.46 4.09
CA THR A 2 22.02 -20.77 2.90
C THR A 2 22.10 -19.84 1.67
N HIS A 3 23.02 -20.12 0.75
CA HIS A 3 22.91 -19.74 -0.66
C HIS A 3 21.93 -20.69 -1.38
N SER A 4 20.64 -20.60 -1.05
CA SER A 4 19.60 -21.21 -1.88
C SER A 4 19.02 -20.10 -2.76
N PRO A 5 19.24 -20.11 -4.09
CA PRO A 5 18.76 -19.05 -4.99
C PRO A 5 17.24 -18.96 -5.08
N THR A 6 16.50 -19.87 -4.43
CA THR A 6 15.04 -19.96 -4.46
C THR A 6 14.34 -19.35 -3.24
N HIS A 7 15.09 -18.91 -2.23
CA HIS A 7 14.53 -18.33 -1.01
C HIS A 7 14.97 -16.87 -0.85
N LEU A 8 14.02 -16.00 -0.57
CA LEU A 8 14.25 -14.57 -0.33
C LEU A 8 13.33 -14.06 0.78
N LEU A 9 13.77 -13.00 1.45
CA LEU A 9 12.89 -12.23 2.32
C LEU A 9 11.87 -11.49 1.46
N ARG A 10 10.57 -11.72 1.70
CA ARG A 10 9.49 -11.15 0.88
C ARG A 10 9.64 -9.63 0.74
N THR A 11 9.48 -9.13 -0.48
CA THR A 11 9.60 -7.71 -0.82
C THR A 11 8.28 -6.95 -0.72
N HIS A 12 7.17 -7.69 -0.65
CA HIS A 12 5.80 -7.20 -0.49
C HIS A 12 4.92 -8.29 0.14
N THR A 13 3.72 -7.91 0.58
CA THR A 13 2.73 -8.81 1.19
C THR A 13 1.87 -9.56 0.17
N SER A 14 1.95 -9.23 -1.13
CA SER A 14 1.23 -9.94 -2.20
C SER A 14 1.60 -11.43 -2.32
N THR A 15 2.73 -11.88 -1.77
CA THR A 15 3.01 -13.32 -1.62
C THR A 15 1.94 -14.05 -0.77
N VAL A 16 1.31 -13.35 0.16
CA VAL A 16 0.17 -13.85 0.94
C VAL A 16 -1.11 -13.83 0.09
N GLN A 17 -1.30 -12.83 -0.77
CA GLN A 17 -2.44 -12.78 -1.71
C GLN A 17 -2.47 -13.99 -2.63
N VAL A 18 -1.34 -14.36 -3.23
CA VAL A 18 -1.25 -15.56 -4.08
C VAL A 18 -1.68 -16.80 -3.32
N ARG A 19 -1.15 -17.00 -2.11
CA ARG A 19 -1.54 -18.15 -1.27
C ARG A 19 -3.02 -18.14 -0.88
N VAL A 20 -3.60 -16.97 -0.64
CA VAL A 20 -5.04 -16.82 -0.40
C VAL A 20 -5.83 -17.23 -1.64
N MET A 21 -5.45 -16.75 -2.83
CA MET A 21 -6.12 -17.09 -4.09
C MET A 21 -6.05 -18.60 -4.40
N GLU A 22 -4.94 -19.25 -4.07
CA GLU A 22 -4.76 -20.69 -4.29
C GLU A 22 -5.53 -21.58 -3.30
N ASN A 23 -5.84 -21.09 -2.09
CA ASN A 23 -6.30 -21.94 -0.98
C ASN A 23 -7.67 -21.57 -0.40
N GLU A 24 -8.22 -20.40 -0.73
CA GLU A 24 -9.50 -19.94 -0.19
C GLU A 24 -10.60 -19.92 -1.27
N PRO A 25 -11.87 -20.19 -0.89
CA PRO A 25 -12.98 -20.06 -1.81
C PRO A 25 -13.30 -18.59 -2.12
N LEU A 26 -13.82 -18.34 -3.32
CA LEU A 26 -14.37 -17.05 -3.74
C LEU A 26 -15.73 -16.76 -3.06
N PRO A 27 -16.09 -15.48 -2.82
CA PRO A 27 -15.30 -14.28 -3.08
C PRO A 27 -14.21 -14.04 -2.03
N ILE A 28 -13.11 -13.43 -2.46
CA ILE A 28 -11.96 -13.12 -1.58
C ILE A 28 -12.02 -11.66 -1.17
N ARG A 29 -12.04 -11.40 0.14
CA ARG A 29 -11.93 -10.06 0.75
C ARG A 29 -10.89 -10.13 1.87
N ARG A 30 -9.67 -9.65 1.60
CA ARG A 30 -8.55 -9.78 2.54
C ARG A 30 -7.71 -8.51 2.61
N VAL A 31 -7.16 -8.28 3.79
CA VAL A 31 -6.16 -7.25 4.08
C VAL A 31 -4.98 -7.93 4.76
N MET A 32 -3.78 -7.69 4.25
CA MET A 32 -2.57 -8.40 4.65
C MET A 32 -1.50 -7.41 5.12
N PRO A 33 -1.54 -6.98 6.39
CA PRO A 33 -0.45 -6.21 6.97
C PRO A 33 0.76 -7.11 7.23
N GLY A 34 1.96 -6.57 7.06
CA GLY A 34 3.16 -7.33 7.40
C GLY A 34 4.48 -6.62 7.14
N ARG A 35 5.52 -7.17 7.79
CA ARG A 35 6.92 -6.80 7.53
C ARG A 35 7.35 -7.23 6.14
N VAL A 36 8.01 -6.34 5.44
CA VAL A 36 8.59 -6.55 4.10
C VAL A 36 10.00 -6.00 4.07
N TYR A 37 10.80 -6.47 3.11
CA TYR A 37 12.23 -6.24 3.07
C TYR A 37 12.67 -5.71 1.72
N ARG A 38 13.62 -4.76 1.73
CA ARG A 38 14.25 -4.22 0.53
C ARG A 38 15.75 -4.16 0.72
N ASN A 39 16.48 -4.47 -0.35
CA ASN A 39 17.92 -4.23 -0.39
C ASN A 39 18.17 -2.76 -0.74
N GLU A 40 18.14 -1.89 0.27
CA GLU A 40 18.28 -0.44 0.11
C GLU A 40 19.11 0.15 1.25
N ALA A 41 19.84 1.23 0.95
CA ALA A 41 20.64 1.94 1.95
C ALA A 41 19.74 2.64 2.98
N ILE A 42 20.06 2.47 4.27
CA ILE A 42 19.31 3.07 5.36
C ILE A 42 19.53 4.59 5.38
N SER A 43 18.45 5.35 5.41
CA SER A 43 18.44 6.80 5.53
C SER A 43 17.19 7.26 6.30
N ALA A 44 17.03 8.57 6.50
CA ALA A 44 15.82 9.13 7.09
C ALA A 44 14.53 8.86 6.27
N ARG A 45 14.66 8.41 5.01
CA ARG A 45 13.54 8.18 4.08
C ARG A 45 13.39 6.73 3.63
N ALA A 46 14.39 5.89 3.86
CA ALA A 46 14.44 4.51 3.36
C ALA A 46 15.05 3.59 4.42
N HIS A 47 14.51 2.37 4.52
CA HIS A 47 14.95 1.37 5.48
C HIS A 47 14.81 -0.02 4.85
N MET A 48 15.72 -0.94 5.18
CA MET A 48 15.76 -2.30 4.65
C MET A 48 14.61 -3.19 5.13
N LEU A 49 13.92 -2.76 6.19
CA LEU A 49 12.75 -3.39 6.81
C LEU A 49 11.70 -2.30 7.03
N PHE A 50 10.46 -2.54 6.63
CA PHE A 50 9.32 -1.67 6.91
C PHE A 50 8.03 -2.49 6.82
N HIS A 51 6.88 -1.86 7.06
CA HIS A 51 5.60 -2.54 7.04
C HIS A 51 4.75 -2.07 5.85
N GLN A 52 4.20 -3.04 5.14
CA GLN A 52 3.18 -2.80 4.14
C GLN A 52 1.85 -3.35 4.60
N ILE A 53 0.81 -2.74 4.07
CA ILE A 53 -0.54 -3.27 4.09
C ILE A 53 -1.01 -3.32 2.65
N GLU A 54 -1.48 -4.50 2.24
CA GLU A 54 -2.13 -4.66 0.94
C GLU A 54 -3.53 -5.22 1.13
N GLY A 55 -4.44 -4.82 0.25
CA GLY A 55 -5.79 -5.36 0.17
C GLY A 55 -6.02 -6.05 -1.16
N LEU A 56 -6.86 -7.09 -1.12
CA LEU A 56 -7.31 -7.84 -2.29
C LEU A 56 -8.82 -8.04 -2.19
N TYR A 57 -9.52 -7.70 -3.28
CA TYR A 57 -10.92 -8.02 -3.46
C TYR A 57 -11.13 -8.72 -4.81
N ILE A 58 -11.70 -9.93 -4.80
CA ILE A 58 -12.05 -10.70 -6.01
C ILE A 58 -13.48 -11.22 -5.85
N ASP A 59 -14.32 -10.92 -6.84
CA ASP A 59 -15.73 -11.34 -6.92
C ASP A 59 -16.21 -11.25 -8.38
N GLU A 60 -17.44 -11.65 -8.66
CA GLU A 60 -18.06 -11.40 -9.96
C GLU A 60 -18.39 -9.90 -10.11
N ASN A 61 -18.13 -9.32 -11.28
CA ASN A 61 -18.45 -7.92 -11.63
C ASN A 61 -17.73 -6.83 -10.80
N VAL A 62 -16.52 -7.09 -10.31
CA VAL A 62 -15.69 -6.05 -9.65
C VAL A 62 -15.10 -5.11 -10.70
N SER A 63 -15.23 -3.81 -10.46
CA SER A 63 -14.79 -2.76 -11.39
C SER A 63 -13.76 -1.82 -10.78
N PHE A 64 -13.12 -1.01 -11.63
CA PHE A 64 -12.22 0.05 -11.17
C PHE A 64 -12.95 1.12 -10.34
N ALA A 65 -14.28 1.27 -10.51
CA ALA A 65 -15.07 2.17 -9.69
C ALA A 65 -15.10 1.70 -8.22
N ASP A 66 -15.20 0.39 -7.98
CA ASP A 66 -15.19 -0.21 -6.64
C ASP A 66 -13.84 0.01 -5.94
N LEU A 67 -12.74 -0.14 -6.69
CA LEU A 67 -11.40 0.20 -6.21
C LEU A 67 -11.34 1.67 -5.78
N LYS A 68 -11.75 2.59 -6.65
CA LYS A 68 -11.73 4.02 -6.35
C LYS A 68 -12.55 4.31 -5.10
N GLN A 69 -13.77 3.79 -5.01
CA GLN A 69 -14.65 4.00 -3.85
C GLN A 69 -14.01 3.48 -2.55
N THR A 70 -13.38 2.32 -2.60
CA THR A 70 -12.70 1.73 -1.44
C THR A 70 -11.56 2.61 -0.94
N ILE A 71 -10.73 3.11 -1.86
CA ILE A 71 -9.65 4.05 -1.53
C ILE A 71 -10.19 5.41 -1.06
N TYR A 72 -11.28 5.90 -1.66
CA TYR A 72 -11.96 7.12 -1.21
C TYR A 72 -12.43 7.00 0.23
N TYR A 73 -13.09 5.89 0.56
CA TYR A 73 -13.56 5.62 1.91
C TYR A 73 -12.38 5.57 2.90
N PHE A 74 -11.34 4.79 2.58
CA PHE A 74 -10.15 4.68 3.43
C PHE A 74 -9.50 6.04 3.73
N VAL A 75 -9.26 6.87 2.70
CA VAL A 75 -8.59 8.16 2.88
C VAL A 75 -9.42 9.11 3.72
N ARG A 76 -10.75 9.15 3.53
CA ARG A 76 -11.63 10.00 4.32
C ARG A 76 -11.64 9.60 5.80
N GLU A 77 -11.75 8.31 6.08
CA GLU A 77 -11.70 7.80 7.46
C GLU A 77 -10.33 8.06 8.11
N MET A 78 -9.24 7.91 7.36
CA MET A 78 -7.88 8.01 7.91
C MET A 78 -7.39 9.46 8.08
N PHE A 79 -7.78 10.37 7.18
CA PHE A 79 -7.22 11.72 7.08
C PHE A 79 -8.25 12.86 7.13
N GLY A 80 -9.55 12.56 7.14
CA GLY A 80 -10.65 13.52 7.20
C GLY A 80 -11.31 13.82 5.85
N GLU A 81 -12.49 14.43 5.89
CA GLU A 81 -13.34 14.67 4.71
C GLU A 81 -12.75 15.69 3.71
N ASP A 82 -11.91 16.60 4.19
CA ASP A 82 -11.32 17.68 3.37
C ASP A 82 -10.19 17.22 2.44
N ILE A 83 -9.81 15.93 2.49
CA ILE A 83 -8.67 15.40 1.73
C ILE A 83 -9.12 14.94 0.35
N ASN A 84 -8.58 15.59 -0.69
CA ASN A 84 -8.77 15.15 -2.06
C ASN A 84 -7.81 14.03 -2.42
N ILE A 85 -8.27 13.14 -3.30
CA ILE A 85 -7.52 12.00 -3.84
C ILE A 85 -7.34 12.19 -5.34
N ARG A 86 -6.16 11.85 -5.83
CA ARG A 86 -5.82 11.81 -7.24
C ARG A 86 -5.25 10.45 -7.60
N PHE A 87 -5.84 9.83 -8.62
CA PHE A 87 -5.32 8.62 -9.24
C PHE A 87 -4.49 9.03 -10.45
N ARG A 88 -3.22 8.64 -10.49
CA ARG A 88 -2.36 8.84 -11.66
C ARG A 88 -2.13 7.50 -12.35
N PRO A 89 -2.31 7.39 -13.68
CA PRO A 89 -1.93 6.18 -14.40
C PRO A 89 -0.49 5.80 -14.09
N SER A 90 -0.26 4.51 -13.80
CA SER A 90 1.06 3.94 -13.57
C SER A 90 1.08 2.51 -14.11
N TYR A 91 2.14 1.77 -13.83
CA TYR A 91 2.30 0.38 -14.26
C TYR A 91 2.79 -0.48 -13.10
N PHE A 92 2.06 -1.55 -12.81
CA PHE A 92 2.50 -2.64 -11.95
C PHE A 92 2.28 -3.97 -12.69
N PRO A 93 3.24 -4.90 -12.73
CA PRO A 93 3.13 -6.14 -13.52
C PRO A 93 1.99 -7.08 -13.12
N PHE A 94 1.36 -6.86 -11.97
CA PHE A 94 0.30 -7.69 -11.41
C PHE A 94 -1.08 -7.02 -11.47
N THR A 95 -1.18 -5.82 -12.06
CA THR A 95 -2.46 -5.12 -12.23
C THR A 95 -2.60 -4.39 -13.57
N GLU A 96 -3.77 -4.46 -14.18
CA GLU A 96 -4.13 -3.72 -15.40
C GLU A 96 -5.64 -3.41 -15.45
N PRO A 97 -6.07 -2.12 -15.43
CA PRO A 97 -5.27 -0.90 -15.34
C PRO A 97 -4.66 -0.67 -13.94
N SER A 98 -3.55 0.07 -13.93
CA SER A 98 -2.78 0.43 -12.73
C SER A 98 -2.81 1.93 -12.43
N ALA A 99 -2.81 2.30 -11.14
CA ALA A 99 -2.79 3.68 -10.69
C ALA A 99 -1.98 3.89 -9.40
N GLU A 100 -1.22 4.98 -9.35
CA GLU A 100 -0.67 5.55 -8.12
C GLU A 100 -1.73 6.40 -7.42
N ILE A 101 -1.75 6.36 -6.10
CA ILE A 101 -2.70 7.07 -5.24
C ILE A 101 -1.97 8.23 -4.58
N ASP A 102 -2.35 9.45 -4.94
CA ASP A 102 -1.93 10.66 -4.23
C ASP A 102 -3.06 11.24 -3.41
N ILE A 103 -2.71 11.85 -2.28
CA ILE A 103 -3.62 12.67 -1.47
C ILE A 103 -3.15 14.12 -1.43
N THR A 104 -4.06 15.03 -1.13
CA THR A 104 -3.70 16.41 -0.81
C THR A 104 -2.71 16.44 0.35
N CYS A 105 -1.65 17.23 0.23
CA CYS A 105 -0.63 17.34 1.27
C CYS A 105 -1.27 17.80 2.58
N LEU A 106 -1.12 16.97 3.63
CA LEU A 106 -1.75 17.22 4.94
C LEU A 106 -1.23 18.49 5.63
N ILE A 107 -0.04 18.96 5.23
CA ILE A 107 0.70 20.05 5.88
C ILE A 107 0.37 21.40 5.23
N CYS A 108 0.54 21.51 3.91
CA CYS A 108 0.29 22.77 3.19
C CYS A 108 -1.11 22.87 2.59
N LYS A 109 -1.94 21.83 2.75
CA LYS A 109 -3.33 21.79 2.25
C LYS A 109 -3.45 22.17 0.76
N GLY A 110 -2.47 21.75 -0.04
CA GLY A 110 -2.43 22.00 -1.49
C GLY A 110 -1.61 23.22 -1.93
N ALA A 111 -1.19 24.10 -1.03
CA ALA A 111 -0.42 25.30 -1.39
C ALA A 111 1.02 25.02 -1.90
N GLY A 112 1.52 23.81 -1.67
CA GLY A 112 2.91 23.43 -1.95
C GLY A 112 3.84 23.66 -0.76
N CYS A 113 4.71 22.69 -0.47
CA CYS A 113 5.77 22.79 0.54
C CYS A 113 6.90 21.82 0.23
N ASN A 114 7.95 21.82 1.05
CA ASN A 114 9.12 20.95 0.88
C ASN A 114 8.76 19.44 0.89
N ILE A 115 7.72 19.05 1.62
CA ILE A 115 7.32 17.63 1.76
C ILE A 115 6.65 17.11 0.49
N CYS A 116 5.74 17.89 -0.11
CA CYS A 116 5.11 17.55 -1.39
C CYS A 116 5.91 18.05 -2.60
N LYS A 117 7.15 18.52 -2.40
CA LYS A 117 8.02 19.11 -3.44
C LYS A 117 7.32 20.22 -4.24
N GLY A 118 6.53 21.05 -3.57
CA GLY A 118 5.76 22.13 -4.19
C GLY A 118 4.51 21.71 -4.97
N SER A 119 4.24 20.40 -5.13
CA SER A 119 3.11 19.94 -5.96
C SER A 119 1.73 20.07 -5.30
N GLY A 120 1.69 20.17 -3.97
CA GLY A 120 0.45 20.06 -3.20
C GLY A 120 -0.08 18.62 -3.01
N TRP A 121 0.58 17.63 -3.62
CA TRP A 121 0.17 16.22 -3.60
C TRP A 121 1.25 15.32 -2.99
N VAL A 122 0.81 14.27 -2.30
CA VAL A 122 1.71 13.26 -1.72
C VAL A 122 1.18 11.87 -2.06
N GLU A 123 2.00 11.08 -2.75
CA GLU A 123 1.74 9.67 -3.03
C GLU A 123 1.72 8.87 -1.71
N ILE A 124 0.70 8.02 -1.53
CA ILE A 124 0.52 7.16 -0.34
C ILE A 124 0.50 5.66 -0.67
N GLY A 125 0.36 5.29 -1.94
CA GLY A 125 0.34 3.89 -2.35
C GLY A 125 0.08 3.68 -3.83
N GLY A 126 -0.04 2.41 -4.21
CA GLY A 126 -0.39 1.96 -5.55
C GLY A 126 -1.61 1.06 -5.53
N SER A 127 -2.28 0.94 -6.67
CA SER A 127 -3.48 0.12 -6.83
C SER A 127 -3.74 -0.24 -8.29
N GLY A 128 -4.62 -1.19 -8.53
CA GLY A 128 -5.10 -1.52 -9.86
C GLY A 128 -6.04 -2.71 -9.88
N MET A 129 -6.63 -3.00 -11.04
CA MET A 129 -7.38 -4.24 -11.26
C MET A 129 -6.40 -5.40 -11.40
N VAL A 130 -6.65 -6.54 -10.75
CA VAL A 130 -5.74 -7.70 -10.81
C VAL A 130 -5.61 -8.16 -12.26
N ASP A 131 -4.37 -8.36 -12.71
CA ASP A 131 -4.08 -8.82 -14.06
C ASP A 131 -4.69 -10.21 -14.30
N PRO A 132 -5.36 -10.46 -15.45
CA PRO A 132 -5.94 -11.76 -15.76
C PRO A 132 -4.98 -12.93 -15.59
N ASN A 133 -3.70 -12.77 -15.97
CA ASN A 133 -2.70 -13.83 -15.84
C ASN A 133 -2.44 -14.18 -14.36
N VAL A 134 -2.57 -13.22 -13.44
CA VAL A 134 -2.43 -13.49 -12.00
C VAL A 134 -3.59 -14.36 -11.50
N LEU A 135 -4.82 -14.09 -11.95
CA LEU A 135 -6.00 -14.89 -11.60
C LEU A 135 -5.90 -16.31 -12.17
N GLU A 136 -5.58 -16.44 -13.46
CA GLU A 136 -5.46 -17.73 -14.15
C GLU A 136 -4.35 -18.60 -13.53
N ASN A 137 -3.21 -18.00 -13.18
CA ASN A 137 -2.12 -18.72 -12.49
C ASN A 137 -2.53 -19.24 -11.11
N CYS A 138 -3.57 -18.67 -10.49
CA CYS A 138 -4.14 -19.14 -9.23
C CYS A 138 -5.38 -20.04 -9.41
N GLY A 139 -5.73 -20.40 -10.66
CA GLY A 139 -6.90 -21.22 -10.96
C GLY A 139 -8.24 -20.50 -10.84
N ILE A 140 -8.24 -19.16 -10.93
CA ILE A 140 -9.43 -18.32 -10.93
C ILE A 140 -9.74 -17.90 -12.37
N ASP A 141 -10.92 -18.27 -12.87
CA ASP A 141 -11.42 -17.91 -14.21
C ASP A 141 -11.58 -16.39 -14.34
N SER A 142 -10.71 -15.77 -15.14
CA SER A 142 -10.64 -14.32 -15.34
C SER A 142 -11.73 -13.76 -16.25
N GLU A 143 -12.46 -14.60 -17.00
CA GLU A 143 -13.65 -14.18 -17.75
C GLU A 143 -14.87 -14.06 -16.82
N LYS A 144 -14.89 -14.85 -15.74
CA LYS A 144 -15.97 -14.85 -14.75
C LYS A 144 -15.70 -13.91 -13.57
N TYR A 145 -14.49 -13.92 -13.03
CA TYR A 145 -14.12 -13.17 -11.84
C TYR A 145 -13.16 -12.05 -12.18
N THR A 146 -13.40 -10.89 -11.59
CA THR A 146 -12.48 -9.76 -11.63
C THR A 146 -12.13 -9.36 -10.21
N GLY A 147 -11.12 -8.50 -10.07
CA GLY A 147 -10.74 -8.03 -8.75
C GLY A 147 -9.83 -6.83 -8.81
N TYR A 148 -9.61 -6.21 -7.66
CA TYR A 148 -8.61 -5.17 -7.50
C TYR A 148 -7.68 -5.49 -6.34
N ALA A 149 -6.48 -4.92 -6.42
CA ALA A 149 -5.53 -4.89 -5.33
C ALA A 149 -5.04 -3.46 -5.08
N TRP A 150 -4.61 -3.21 -3.84
CA TRP A 150 -3.97 -1.96 -3.45
C TRP A 150 -2.92 -2.20 -2.39
N GLY A 151 -1.94 -1.31 -2.29
CA GLY A 151 -0.83 -1.43 -1.36
C GLY A 151 -0.31 -0.10 -0.87
N MET A 152 -0.02 -0.01 0.43
CA MET A 152 0.47 1.20 1.09
C MET A 152 1.56 0.89 2.12
N GLY A 153 2.49 1.81 2.30
CA GLY A 153 3.51 1.74 3.35
C GLY A 153 2.99 2.37 4.65
N ILE A 154 2.97 1.60 5.74
CA ILE A 154 2.42 2.05 7.03
C ILE A 154 3.26 3.20 7.59
N GLU A 155 4.58 3.09 7.56
CA GLU A 155 5.47 4.13 8.07
C GLU A 155 5.32 5.42 7.27
N ARG A 156 5.14 5.35 5.95
CA ARG A 156 4.94 6.54 5.12
C ARG A 156 3.68 7.30 5.53
N ILE A 157 2.56 6.59 5.67
CA ILE A 157 1.30 7.18 6.14
C ILE A 157 1.47 7.77 7.54
N THR A 158 2.12 7.05 8.45
CA THR A 158 2.35 7.46 9.84
C THR A 158 3.23 8.71 9.91
N MET A 159 4.30 8.77 9.11
CA MET A 159 5.16 9.94 8.99
C MET A 159 4.39 11.17 8.50
N LEU A 160 3.48 11.00 7.54
CA LEU A 160 2.66 12.11 7.05
C LEU A 160 1.65 12.58 8.10
N LYS A 161 1.00 11.65 8.81
CA LYS A 161 -0.02 11.96 9.82
C LYS A 161 0.57 12.65 11.04
N TYR A 162 1.68 12.16 11.55
CA TYR A 162 2.33 12.66 12.77
C TYR A 162 3.55 13.56 12.51
N GLN A 163 3.82 13.89 11.25
CA GLN A 163 4.93 14.74 10.83
C GLN A 163 6.32 14.25 11.31
N ILE A 164 6.49 12.93 11.36
CA ILE A 164 7.75 12.28 11.76
C ILE A 164 8.75 12.43 10.61
N LYS A 165 9.93 12.97 10.92
CA LYS A 165 10.94 13.36 9.92
C LYS A 165 11.91 12.25 9.54
N ASP A 166 11.98 11.20 10.35
CA ASP A 166 12.97 10.14 10.21
C ASP A 166 12.35 8.77 10.38
N LEU A 167 12.42 7.96 9.32
CA LEU A 167 11.90 6.59 9.27
C LEU A 167 12.57 5.66 10.29
N ARG A 168 13.83 5.91 10.67
CA ARG A 168 14.60 5.04 11.57
C ARG A 168 14.04 5.02 12.99
N LEU A 169 13.32 6.07 13.39
CA LEU A 169 12.72 6.17 14.71
C LEU A 169 11.74 5.03 15.01
N PHE A 170 11.13 4.43 13.97
CA PHE A 170 10.23 3.29 14.14
C PHE A 170 10.93 1.98 14.53
N THR A 171 12.24 1.85 14.30
CA THR A 171 13.01 0.63 14.58
C THR A 171 14.06 0.80 15.68
N GLU A 172 14.42 2.03 16.04
CA GLU A 172 15.37 2.34 17.12
C GLU A 172 14.80 2.08 18.52
N ASN A 173 13.48 2.08 18.68
CA ASN A 173 12.77 1.87 19.95
C ASN A 173 13.18 2.86 21.06
N ASP A 174 13.46 4.12 20.70
CA ASP A 174 13.69 5.17 21.69
C ASP A 174 12.43 5.42 22.53
N VAL A 175 12.51 5.19 23.83
CA VAL A 175 11.39 5.36 24.77
C VAL A 175 10.81 6.78 24.72
N ARG A 176 11.62 7.80 24.43
CA ARG A 176 11.15 9.20 24.28
C ARG A 176 10.29 9.39 23.04
N PHE A 177 10.56 8.62 21.98
CA PHE A 177 9.72 8.60 20.79
C PHE A 177 8.43 7.83 21.07
N LEU A 178 8.53 6.61 21.62
CA LEU A 178 7.37 5.75 21.89
C LEU A 178 6.34 6.39 22.83
N ARG A 179 6.79 7.09 23.88
CA ARG A 179 5.91 7.79 24.85
C ARG A 179 5.02 8.86 24.23
N GLN A 180 5.37 9.40 23.07
CA GLN A 180 4.53 10.40 22.37
C GLN A 180 3.20 9.81 21.88
N PHE A 181 3.06 8.48 21.86
CA PHE A 181 1.91 7.76 21.33
C PHE A 181 1.12 6.96 22.38
N GLU A 182 1.41 7.12 23.68
CA GLU A 182 0.72 6.39 24.75
C GLU A 182 -0.75 6.82 24.98
N ALA A 183 -1.10 8.06 24.60
CA ALA A 183 -2.44 8.62 24.77
C ALA A 183 -3.28 8.62 23.49
N LEU A 184 -2.80 7.97 22.42
CA LEU A 184 -3.49 7.83 21.14
C LEU A 184 -4.47 6.65 21.12
#